data_AF-A0A9W4MFU6-F1
#
_entry.id   AF-A0A9W4MFU6-F1
#
_cell.length_a   1.000
_cell.length_b   1.000
_cell.length_c   1.000
_cell.angle_alpha   90.00
_cell.angle_beta   90.00
_cell.angle_gamma   90.00
#
_symmetry.space_group_name_H-M   'P 1'
#
loop_
_entity.id
_entity.type
_entity.pdbx_description
1 polymer ?
#
loop_
_entity_poly.entity_id
_entity_poly.type
_entity_poly.pdbx_seq_one_letter_code
_entity_poly.pdbx_strand_id
1 'polypeptide(L)'
;MAQAEQPFPVPQLLAAVRSEIAAERRSDGKDAEKVSLGSGRLVGTGEGRSEHVFTCCRWNSALDGAKVLIRPSQARGPWTPAEASRMPDGKIRVLVSGPEWGRSVTNAQLRRDDAENWAVMARSLEAVGTANSVVRLESAGWILGQGSPRSARDPDPARWVAGWSGLSRCCRSELEGGVCAGQA
;
A
#
# COMPACT_ATOMS: atom_id res chain seq x y z
N MET A 1 -16.80 20.85 -14.51
CA MET A 1 -15.71 20.57 -13.57
C MET A 1 -14.54 20.05 -14.40
N ALA A 2 -13.44 20.81 -14.47
CA ALA A 2 -12.27 20.41 -15.27
C ALA A 2 -11.60 19.20 -14.61
N GLN A 3 -11.57 18.07 -15.31
CA GLN A 3 -10.77 16.93 -14.91
C GLN A 3 -9.31 17.39 -15.03
N ALA A 4 -8.62 17.60 -13.91
CA ALA A 4 -7.20 17.90 -13.94
C ALA A 4 -6.49 16.71 -14.57
N GLU A 5 -5.94 16.91 -15.76
CA GLU A 5 -5.19 15.87 -16.47
C GLU A 5 -4.01 15.45 -15.58
N GLN A 6 -3.98 14.17 -15.19
CA GLN A 6 -2.90 13.67 -14.35
C GLN A 6 -1.57 13.77 -15.10
N PRO A 7 -0.49 14.22 -14.44
CA PRO A 7 0.78 14.45 -15.10
C PRO A 7 1.35 13.13 -15.64
N PHE A 8 1.94 13.17 -16.84
CA PHE A 8 2.66 12.02 -17.38
C PHE A 8 3.87 11.67 -16.48
N PRO A 9 4.16 10.39 -16.18
CA PRO A 9 3.52 9.15 -16.69
C PRO A 9 2.52 8.51 -15.69
N VAL A 10 1.88 9.29 -14.83
CA VAL A 10 1.00 8.78 -13.76
C VAL A 10 -0.11 7.87 -14.30
N PRO A 11 -0.83 8.20 -15.40
CA PRO A 11 -1.86 7.31 -15.92
C PRO A 11 -1.35 5.92 -16.34
N GLN A 12 -0.18 5.86 -16.99
CA GLN A 12 0.43 4.61 -17.45
C GLN A 12 0.87 3.76 -16.26
N LEU A 13 1.52 4.39 -15.27
CA LEU A 13 1.94 3.71 -14.07
C LEU A 13 0.74 3.20 -13.26
N LEU A 14 -0.31 4.01 -13.10
CA LEU A 14 -1.53 3.59 -12.42
C LEU A 14 -2.20 2.40 -13.13
N ALA A 15 -2.24 2.39 -14.46
CA ALA A 15 -2.77 1.27 -15.24
C ALA A 15 -1.94 -0.01 -15.04
N ALA A 16 -0.61 0.09 -15.06
CA ALA A 16 0.28 -1.03 -14.80
C ALA A 16 0.07 -1.61 -13.39
N VAL A 17 0.04 -0.75 -12.37
CA VAL A 17 -0.17 -1.16 -10.97
C VAL A 17 -1.52 -1.84 -10.77
N ARG A 18 -2.58 -1.30 -11.38
CA ARG A 18 -3.91 -1.94 -11.34
C ARG A 18 -3.91 -3.32 -12.01
N SER A 19 -3.12 -3.49 -13.07
CA SER A 19 -2.96 -4.78 -13.75
C SER A 19 -2.25 -5.79 -12.86
N GLU A 20 -1.22 -5.38 -12.13
CA GLU A 20 -0.52 -6.23 -11.15
C GLU A 20 -1.43 -6.65 -9.99
N ILE A 21 -2.20 -5.71 -9.42
CA ILE A 21 -3.20 -6.04 -8.38
C ILE A 21 -4.22 -7.06 -8.92
N ALA A 22 -4.71 -6.87 -10.14
CA ALA A 22 -5.66 -7.77 -10.77
C ALA A 22 -5.03 -9.13 -11.12
N ALA A 23 -3.75 -9.18 -11.47
CA ALA A 23 -3.01 -10.42 -11.70
C ALA A 23 -2.84 -11.21 -10.41
N GLU A 24 -2.41 -10.55 -9.33
CA GLU A 24 -2.23 -11.19 -8.02
C GLU A 24 -3.55 -11.75 -7.49
N ARG A 25 -4.65 -11.00 -7.58
CA ARG A 25 -5.97 -11.46 -7.13
C ARG A 25 -6.58 -12.56 -7.99
N ARG A 26 -6.13 -12.73 -9.24
CA ARG A 26 -6.48 -13.89 -10.08
C ARG A 26 -5.59 -15.09 -9.82
N SER A 27 -4.35 -14.86 -9.38
CA SER A 27 -3.42 -15.93 -9.01
C SER A 27 -3.98 -16.73 -7.85
N ASP A 28 -3.76 -18.05 -7.91
CA ASP A 28 -4.06 -18.95 -6.81
C ASP A 28 -3.12 -18.75 -5.62
N GLY A 29 -2.04 -17.96 -5.75
CA GLY A 29 -1.04 -17.78 -4.70
C GLY A 29 -0.46 -19.13 -4.28
N LYS A 30 0.25 -19.80 -5.20
CA LYS A 30 0.75 -21.18 -4.99
C LYS A 30 1.58 -21.32 -3.70
N ASP A 31 2.32 -20.28 -3.36
CA ASP A 31 3.19 -20.24 -2.18
C ASP A 31 2.56 -19.48 -0.98
N ALA A 32 1.37 -18.91 -1.16
CA ALA A 32 0.67 -18.17 -0.11
C ALA A 32 0.03 -19.15 0.88
N GLU A 33 0.19 -18.87 2.17
CA GLU A 33 -0.48 -19.62 3.23
C GLU A 33 -2.01 -19.45 3.11
N LYS A 34 -2.72 -20.57 3.01
CA LYS A 34 -4.19 -20.60 2.88
C LYS A 34 -4.82 -21.17 4.14
N VAL A 35 -5.77 -20.44 4.68
CA VAL A 35 -6.61 -20.88 5.80
C VAL A 35 -7.95 -21.36 5.26
N SER A 36 -8.33 -22.57 5.65
CA SER A 36 -9.64 -23.12 5.29
C SER A 36 -10.69 -22.73 6.32
N LEU A 37 -11.83 -22.25 5.82
CA LEU A 37 -13.01 -21.87 6.59
C LEU A 37 -14.15 -22.83 6.27
N GLY A 38 -14.87 -23.26 7.30
CA GLY A 38 -16.01 -24.16 7.19
C GLY A 38 -17.25 -23.63 7.91
N SER A 39 -18.38 -24.32 7.71
CA SER A 39 -19.66 -24.03 8.36
C SER A 39 -20.08 -22.55 8.28
N GLY A 40 -19.81 -21.93 7.13
CA GLY A 40 -20.08 -20.52 6.89
C GLY A 40 -21.57 -20.21 6.81
N ARG A 41 -21.93 -19.04 7.33
CA ARG A 41 -23.27 -18.47 7.28
C ARG A 41 -23.23 -16.98 6.98
N LEU A 42 -24.17 -16.51 6.17
CA LEU A 42 -24.42 -15.09 5.97
C LEU A 42 -25.13 -14.52 7.22
N VAL A 43 -24.61 -13.42 7.75
CA VAL A 43 -25.15 -12.74 8.94
C VAL A 43 -25.76 -11.39 8.59
N GLY A 44 -25.27 -10.73 7.54
CA GLY A 44 -25.83 -9.47 7.08
C GLY A 44 -25.34 -9.08 5.70
N THR A 45 -26.09 -8.21 5.05
CA THR A 45 -25.71 -7.55 3.80
C THR A 45 -26.03 -6.06 3.94
N GLY A 46 -25.10 -5.20 3.53
CA GLY A 46 -25.25 -3.76 3.66
C GLY A 46 -24.18 -3.01 2.90
N GLU A 47 -24.53 -1.89 2.27
CA GLU A 47 -23.59 -0.98 1.59
C GLU A 47 -22.64 -1.69 0.58
N GLY A 48 -23.13 -2.70 -0.14
CA GLY A 48 -22.32 -3.47 -1.09
C GLY A 48 -21.31 -4.43 -0.44
N ARG A 49 -21.41 -4.64 0.87
CA ARG A 49 -20.64 -5.62 1.64
C ARG A 49 -21.55 -6.72 2.17
N SER A 50 -20.98 -7.91 2.30
CA SER A 50 -21.65 -9.07 2.89
C SER A 50 -20.84 -9.57 4.07
N GLU A 51 -21.50 -9.74 5.20
CA GLU A 51 -20.92 -10.25 6.42
C GLU A 51 -21.21 -11.74 6.57
N HIS A 52 -20.15 -12.52 6.74
CA HIS A 52 -20.22 -13.95 6.95
C HIS A 52 -19.52 -14.35 8.25
N VAL A 53 -19.99 -15.43 8.86
CA VAL A 53 -19.34 -16.03 10.03
C VAL A 53 -19.01 -17.48 9.70
N PHE A 54 -17.75 -17.85 9.93
CA PHE A 54 -17.21 -19.17 9.65
C PHE A 54 -16.61 -19.80 10.92
N THR A 55 -16.51 -21.12 10.89
CA THR A 55 -15.68 -21.89 11.83
C THR A 55 -14.32 -22.15 11.18
N CYS A 56 -13.24 -22.12 11.97
CA CYS A 56 -11.90 -22.41 11.50
C CYS A 56 -11.17 -23.32 12.50
N CYS A 57 -10.69 -24.47 12.04
CA CYS A 57 -9.96 -25.41 12.90
C CYS A 57 -8.52 -24.98 13.18
N ARG A 58 -7.89 -24.27 12.24
CA ARG A 58 -6.49 -23.81 12.34
C ARG A 58 -6.42 -22.36 11.90
N TRP A 59 -6.71 -21.46 12.83
CA TRP A 59 -6.65 -20.02 12.58
C TRP A 59 -5.20 -19.52 12.60
N ASN A 60 -4.85 -18.68 11.63
CA ASN A 60 -3.60 -17.94 11.63
C ASN A 60 -3.88 -16.53 12.17
N SER A 61 -3.28 -16.18 13.31
CA SER A 61 -3.46 -14.87 13.95
C SER A 61 -2.95 -13.69 13.12
N ALA A 62 -2.05 -13.91 12.15
CA ALA A 62 -1.60 -12.87 11.23
C ALA A 62 -2.70 -12.36 10.29
N LEU A 63 -3.82 -13.08 10.17
CA LEU A 63 -4.98 -12.67 9.38
C LEU A 63 -6.01 -11.87 10.17
N ASP A 64 -5.85 -11.74 11.49
CA ASP A 64 -6.81 -11.06 12.35
C ASP A 64 -6.69 -9.53 12.20
N GLY A 65 -7.74 -8.91 11.66
CA GLY A 65 -7.77 -7.48 11.33
C GLY A 65 -7.00 -7.11 10.05
N ALA A 66 -6.41 -8.08 9.36
CA ALA A 66 -5.64 -7.86 8.14
C ALA A 66 -6.54 -7.76 6.89
N LYS A 67 -6.01 -7.13 5.83
CA LYS A 67 -6.60 -7.22 4.49
C LYS A 67 -6.33 -8.61 3.93
N VAL A 68 -7.41 -9.30 3.59
CA VAL A 68 -7.36 -10.68 3.13
C VAL A 68 -8.11 -10.84 1.81
N LEU A 69 -7.82 -11.95 1.17
CA LEU A 69 -8.51 -12.43 -0.02
C LEU A 69 -9.30 -13.67 0.37
N ILE A 70 -10.59 -13.68 0.00
CA ILE A 70 -11.49 -14.80 0.23
C ILE A 70 -11.98 -15.38 -1.10
N ARG A 71 -12.12 -16.70 -1.16
CA ARG A 71 -12.75 -17.39 -2.28
C ARG A 71 -13.57 -18.58 -1.78
N PRO A 72 -14.77 -18.85 -2.32
CA PRO A 72 -15.47 -20.10 -2.02
C PRO A 72 -14.60 -21.29 -2.44
N SER A 73 -14.52 -22.35 -1.63
CA SER A 73 -13.55 -23.44 -1.86
C SER A 73 -13.75 -24.17 -3.20
N GLN A 74 -14.98 -24.17 -3.72
CA GLN A 74 -15.34 -24.80 -5.00
C GLN A 74 -15.23 -23.85 -6.21
N ALA A 75 -14.97 -22.56 -5.98
CA ALA A 75 -14.89 -21.58 -7.05
C ALA A 75 -13.48 -21.54 -7.66
N ARG A 76 -13.41 -21.50 -8.99
CA ARG A 76 -12.17 -21.24 -9.75
C ARG A 76 -12.01 -19.77 -10.16
N GLY A 77 -12.87 -18.90 -9.63
CA GLY A 77 -12.90 -17.47 -9.93
C GLY A 77 -11.78 -16.67 -9.25
N PRO A 78 -11.74 -15.36 -9.51
CA PRO A 78 -10.82 -14.45 -8.82
C PRO A 78 -11.08 -14.45 -7.31
N TRP A 79 -10.04 -14.16 -6.56
CA TRP A 79 -10.17 -13.91 -5.14
C TRP A 79 -10.84 -12.56 -4.89
N THR A 80 -11.71 -12.52 -3.88
CA THR A 80 -12.45 -11.32 -3.49
C THR A 80 -11.78 -10.65 -2.28
N PRO A 81 -11.55 -9.32 -2.29
CA PRO A 81 -11.09 -8.60 -1.12
C PRO A 81 -12.06 -8.70 0.06
N ALA A 82 -11.51 -8.96 1.23
CA ALA A 82 -12.24 -9.07 2.48
C ALA A 82 -11.40 -8.62 3.67
N GLU A 83 -12.07 -8.48 4.81
CA GLU A 83 -11.46 -8.32 6.12
C GLU A 83 -11.89 -9.48 6.99
N ALA A 84 -10.95 -10.12 7.68
CA ALA A 84 -11.26 -11.20 8.62
C ALA A 84 -10.93 -10.74 10.05
N SER A 85 -11.78 -11.10 11.00
CA SER A 85 -11.52 -10.90 12.43
C SER A 85 -11.97 -12.10 13.24
N ARG A 86 -11.21 -12.44 14.28
CA ARG A 86 -11.55 -13.50 15.20
C ARG A 86 -12.51 -12.97 16.27
N MET A 87 -13.66 -13.63 16.40
CA MET A 87 -14.67 -13.32 17.40
C MET A 87 -14.32 -13.97 18.76
N PRO A 88 -14.85 -13.44 19.88
CA PRO A 88 -14.63 -14.03 21.21
C PRO A 88 -15.12 -15.48 21.35
N ASP A 89 -16.12 -15.90 20.56
CA ASP A 89 -16.62 -17.28 20.51
C ASP A 89 -15.71 -18.23 19.69
N GLY A 90 -14.59 -17.73 19.19
CA GLY A 90 -13.62 -18.46 18.39
C GLY A 90 -13.96 -18.56 16.90
N LYS A 91 -15.12 -18.05 16.46
CA LYS A 91 -15.49 -18.00 15.04
C LYS A 91 -14.78 -16.87 14.32
N ILE A 92 -14.76 -16.96 13.00
CA ILE A 92 -14.14 -15.97 12.13
C ILE A 92 -15.25 -15.17 11.46
N ARG A 93 -15.30 -13.88 11.76
CA ARG A 93 -16.12 -12.91 11.04
C ARG A 93 -15.37 -12.48 9.79
N VAL A 94 -16.02 -12.56 8.64
CA VAL A 94 -15.45 -12.09 7.37
C VAL A 94 -16.40 -11.08 6.73
N LEU A 95 -15.89 -9.88 6.50
CA LEU A 95 -16.58 -8.83 5.77
C LEU A 95 -16.06 -8.81 4.33
N VAL A 96 -16.91 -9.19 3.38
CA VAL A 96 -16.54 -9.30 1.97
C VAL A 96 -17.10 -8.14 1.17
N SER A 97 -16.26 -7.52 0.34
CA SER A 97 -16.69 -6.46 -0.57
C SER A 97 -17.08 -7.04 -1.92
N GLY A 98 -18.31 -6.78 -2.38
CA GLY A 98 -18.77 -7.17 -3.71
C GLY A 98 -20.09 -7.96 -3.72
N PRO A 99 -20.81 -7.93 -4.85
CA PRO A 99 -22.18 -8.45 -4.95
C PRO A 99 -22.26 -9.98 -4.94
N GLU A 100 -21.18 -10.68 -5.29
CA GLU A 100 -21.17 -12.14 -5.45
C GLU A 100 -21.31 -12.93 -4.13
N TRP A 101 -21.10 -12.25 -3.01
CA TRP A 101 -21.12 -12.81 -1.65
C TRP A 101 -22.44 -12.59 -0.92
N GLY A 102 -23.50 -12.13 -1.61
CA GLY A 102 -24.83 -11.92 -1.02
C GLY A 102 -25.62 -13.20 -0.68
N ARG A 103 -25.01 -14.38 -0.85
CA ARG A 103 -25.59 -15.70 -0.56
C ARG A 103 -24.73 -16.46 0.45
N SER A 104 -25.34 -17.36 1.21
CA SER A 104 -24.61 -18.19 2.18
C SER A 104 -23.54 -19.04 1.49
N VAL A 105 -22.32 -19.01 2.02
CA VAL A 105 -21.18 -19.83 1.55
C VAL A 105 -20.75 -20.72 2.70
N THR A 106 -20.84 -22.03 2.53
CA THR A 106 -20.50 -22.98 3.60
C THR A 106 -18.99 -23.14 3.80
N ASN A 107 -18.22 -23.19 2.70
CA ASN A 107 -16.78 -23.44 2.75
C ASN A 107 -16.04 -22.40 1.92
N ALA A 108 -15.02 -21.78 2.49
CA ALA A 108 -14.21 -20.76 1.86
C ALA A 108 -12.73 -20.93 2.20
N GLN A 109 -11.87 -20.34 1.39
CA GLN A 109 -10.45 -20.20 1.66
C GLN A 109 -10.14 -18.74 1.88
N LEU A 110 -9.25 -18.48 2.84
CA LEU A 110 -8.65 -17.17 3.10
C LEU A 110 -7.15 -17.23 2.82
N ARG A 111 -6.61 -16.13 2.32
CA ARG A 111 -5.17 -15.85 2.26
C ARG A 111 -4.93 -14.36 2.48
N ARG A 112 -3.70 -13.97 2.78
CA ARG A 112 -3.32 -12.56 2.85
C ARG A 112 -3.46 -11.89 1.47
N ASP A 113 -3.88 -10.62 1.45
CA ASP A 113 -3.83 -9.80 0.23
C ASP A 113 -2.43 -9.18 0.08
N ASP A 114 -1.52 -9.87 -0.60
CA ASP A 114 -0.15 -9.36 -0.85
C ASP A 114 -0.15 -8.15 -1.81
N ALA A 115 -1.28 -7.86 -2.46
CA ALA A 115 -1.46 -6.68 -3.28
C ALA A 115 -1.75 -5.40 -2.45
N GLU A 116 -1.76 -5.47 -1.12
CA GLU A 116 -2.03 -4.32 -0.25
C GLU A 116 -1.07 -3.15 -0.51
N ASN A 117 0.23 -3.42 -0.60
CA ASN A 117 1.24 -2.39 -0.85
C ASN A 117 1.02 -1.72 -2.22
N TRP A 118 0.68 -2.51 -3.24
CA TRP A 118 0.33 -2.01 -4.57
C TRP A 118 -0.95 -1.18 -4.54
N ALA A 119 -1.94 -1.55 -3.73
CA ALA A 119 -3.17 -0.79 -3.56
C ALA A 119 -2.94 0.57 -2.88
N VAL A 120 -2.04 0.64 -1.89
CA VAL A 120 -1.60 1.91 -1.30
C VAL A 120 -0.93 2.78 -2.36
N MET A 121 -0.03 2.21 -3.15
CA MET A 121 0.63 2.94 -4.24
C MET A 121 -0.35 3.46 -5.29
N ALA A 122 -1.34 2.64 -5.69
CA ALA A 122 -2.39 3.06 -6.61
C ALA A 122 -3.17 4.27 -6.08
N ARG A 123 -3.55 4.27 -4.80
CA ARG A 123 -4.22 5.42 -4.15
C ARG A 123 -3.34 6.66 -4.13
N SER A 124 -2.04 6.51 -3.86
CA SER A 124 -1.10 7.62 -3.91
C SER A 124 -0.99 8.20 -5.32
N LEU A 125 -0.94 7.36 -6.35
CA LEU A 125 -0.91 7.79 -7.76
C LEU A 125 -2.21 8.49 -8.18
N GLU A 126 -3.36 8.00 -7.73
CA GLU A 126 -4.67 8.65 -7.95
C GLU A 126 -4.73 10.06 -7.36
N ALA A 127 -4.07 10.28 -6.21
CA ALA A 127 -4.02 11.58 -5.56
C ALA A 127 -3.03 12.56 -6.22
N VAL A 128 -2.16 12.12 -7.14
CA VAL A 128 -1.17 13.01 -7.78
C VAL A 128 -1.87 14.11 -8.58
N GLY A 129 -1.42 15.35 -8.38
CA GLY A 129 -2.02 16.53 -9.02
C GLY A 129 -3.26 17.08 -8.31
N THR A 130 -3.70 16.44 -7.22
CA THR A 130 -4.78 16.95 -6.35
C THR A 130 -4.22 17.70 -5.13
N ALA A 131 -5.08 18.46 -4.43
CA ALA A 131 -4.72 19.13 -3.18
C ALA A 131 -4.25 18.15 -2.07
N ASN A 132 -4.62 16.87 -2.18
CA ASN A 132 -4.25 15.81 -1.23
C ASN A 132 -3.01 15.01 -1.68
N SER A 133 -2.31 15.46 -2.73
CA SER A 133 -1.11 14.79 -3.23
C SER A 133 0.03 14.85 -2.22
N VAL A 134 0.55 13.70 -1.82
CA VAL A 134 1.83 13.60 -1.10
C VAL A 134 3.04 13.85 -2.02
N VAL A 135 2.84 13.72 -3.33
CA VAL A 135 3.88 13.95 -4.34
C VAL A 135 3.94 15.45 -4.66
N ARG A 136 5.07 16.08 -4.36
CA ARG A 136 5.38 17.44 -4.78
C ARG A 136 5.91 17.42 -6.21
N LEU A 137 5.04 17.68 -7.18
CA LEU A 137 5.36 17.63 -8.60
C LEU A 137 6.53 18.54 -8.99
N GLU A 138 6.62 19.72 -8.38
CA GLU A 138 7.74 20.65 -8.60
C GLU A 138 9.09 20.01 -8.23
N SER A 139 9.17 19.40 -7.04
CA SER A 139 10.40 18.75 -6.57
C SER A 139 10.73 17.48 -7.37
N ALA A 140 9.71 16.72 -7.78
CA ALA A 140 9.89 15.56 -8.65
C ALA A 140 10.41 15.96 -10.04
N GLY A 141 9.93 17.08 -10.58
CA GLY A 141 10.43 17.67 -11.82
C GLY A 141 11.94 17.92 -11.76
N TRP A 142 12.44 18.52 -10.67
CA TRP A 142 13.87 18.81 -10.52
C TRP A 142 14.75 17.56 -10.56
N ILE A 143 14.29 16.44 -9.97
CA ILE A 143 15.02 15.15 -10.01
C ILE A 143 15.11 14.62 -11.45
N LEU A 144 14.08 14.86 -12.25
CA LEU A 144 14.01 14.46 -13.66
C LEU A 144 14.65 15.48 -14.61
N GLY A 145 15.36 16.49 -14.10
CA GLY A 145 15.95 17.56 -14.90
C GLY A 145 14.93 18.53 -15.51
N GLN A 146 13.69 18.53 -15.03
CA GLN A 146 12.64 19.45 -15.43
C GLN A 146 12.56 20.64 -14.46
N GLY A 147 12.44 21.85 -15.01
CA GLY A 147 12.42 23.09 -14.24
C GLY A 147 13.83 23.60 -13.89
N SER A 148 13.88 24.67 -13.10
CA SER A 148 15.15 25.29 -12.68
C SER A 148 15.13 25.46 -11.16
N PRO A 149 15.64 24.48 -10.39
CA PRO A 149 15.76 24.65 -8.95
C PRO A 149 16.64 25.88 -8.68
N ARG A 150 16.13 26.82 -7.88
CA ARG A 150 16.93 27.96 -7.47
C ARG A 150 17.92 27.49 -6.41
N SER A 151 19.19 27.35 -6.79
CA SER A 151 20.27 27.22 -5.81
C SER A 151 20.53 28.58 -5.18
N ALA A 152 20.26 28.71 -3.89
CA ALA A 152 20.64 29.87 -3.09
C ALA A 152 21.43 29.39 -1.87
N ARG A 153 22.30 30.23 -1.31
CA ARG A 153 22.89 29.96 0.00
C ARG A 153 21.81 30.14 1.06
N ASP A 154 21.56 29.09 1.82
CA ASP A 154 20.74 29.16 3.02
C ASP A 154 21.55 29.89 4.12
N PRO A 155 21.03 30.96 4.73
CA PRO A 155 21.73 31.67 5.80
C PRO A 155 21.85 30.84 7.09
N ASP A 156 21.00 29.81 7.26
CA ASP A 156 21.04 28.90 8.41
C ASP A 156 20.89 27.43 7.95
N PRO A 157 21.94 26.81 7.40
CA PRO A 157 21.85 25.43 6.94
C PRO A 157 21.78 24.41 8.10
N ALA A 158 22.08 24.83 9.34
CA ALA A 158 22.03 23.97 10.52
C ALA A 158 20.60 23.52 10.85
N ARG A 159 19.57 24.21 10.35
CA ARG A 159 18.16 23.81 10.45
C ARG A 159 17.81 22.56 9.64
N TRP A 160 18.58 22.25 8.59
CA TRP A 160 18.32 21.11 7.69
C TRP A 160 19.30 19.97 7.87
N VAL A 161 20.55 20.28 8.22
CA VAL A 161 21.62 19.28 8.35
C VAL A 161 22.15 19.33 9.78
N ALA A 162 21.83 18.29 10.54
CA ALA A 162 22.39 18.09 11.87
C ALA A 162 23.93 18.05 11.78
N GLY A 163 24.61 18.83 12.63
CA GLY A 163 26.08 18.90 12.62
C GLY A 163 26.70 19.75 11.50
N TRP A 164 25.92 20.58 10.79
CA TRP A 164 26.40 21.43 9.69
C TRP A 164 27.66 22.27 10.04
N SER A 165 27.74 22.78 11.27
CA SER A 165 28.88 23.57 11.76
C SER A 165 30.19 22.79 11.81
N GLY A 166 30.15 21.45 11.88
CA GLY A 166 31.32 20.57 11.76
C GLY A 166 31.72 20.31 10.31
N LEU A 167 30.74 20.12 9.42
CA LEU A 167 30.96 19.86 7.98
C LEU A 167 31.50 21.08 7.23
N SER A 168 31.00 22.27 7.55
CA SER A 168 31.42 23.53 6.91
C SER A 168 32.89 23.91 7.17
N ARG A 169 33.55 23.29 8.15
CA ARG A 169 34.97 23.54 8.44
C ARG A 169 35.91 22.81 7.47
N CYS A 170 35.55 21.63 6.96
CA CYS A 170 36.37 20.91 5.97
C CYS A 170 36.44 21.64 4.62
N CYS A 171 35.35 22.25 4.16
CA CYS A 171 35.34 22.90 2.85
C CYS A 171 36.06 24.26 2.80
N ARG A 172 36.37 24.87 3.97
CA ARG A 172 37.06 26.17 4.02
C ARG A 172 38.59 26.02 3.96
N SER A 173 39.15 24.90 4.41
CA SER A 173 40.60 24.67 4.43
C SER A 173 41.20 24.26 3.08
N GLU A 174 40.39 23.91 2.07
CA GLU A 174 40.90 23.58 0.73
C GLU A 174 41.15 24.80 -0.18
N LEU A 175 40.67 25.98 0.18
CA LEU A 175 40.89 27.22 -0.60
C LEU A 175 42.02 28.10 -0.05
N GLU A 176 42.47 27.88 1.18
CA GLU A 176 43.63 28.54 1.77
C GLU A 176 44.62 27.45 2.18
N GLY A 177 45.63 27.20 1.35
CA GLY A 177 46.60 26.10 1.52
C GLY A 177 47.07 25.94 2.96
N GLY A 178 46.56 24.90 3.63
CA GLY A 178 46.81 24.66 5.04
C GLY A 178 46.55 23.20 5.39
N VAL A 179 47.64 22.49 5.67
CA VAL A 179 47.77 21.09 6.07
C VAL A 179 46.68 20.64 7.07
N CYS A 180 45.94 19.58 6.73
CA CYS A 180 45.15 18.80 7.69
C CYS A 180 46.09 18.02 8.61
N ALA A 181 46.42 18.58 9.77
CA ALA A 181 46.94 17.80 10.90
C ALA A 181 45.74 17.28 11.70
N GLY A 182 45.60 15.96 11.78
CA GLY A 182 44.48 15.30 12.43
C GLY A 182 44.47 15.45 13.95
N GLN A 183 43.35 15.04 14.55
CA GLN A 183 43.33 14.33 15.83
C GLN A 183 42.00 13.60 16.01
N ALA A 184 42.11 12.52 16.79
CA ALA A 184 41.18 11.44 17.05
C ALA A 184 39.83 11.85 17.65
#